data_AF-A0A1L9BJZ4-F1
#
_entry.id   AF-A0A1L9BJZ4-F1
#
_cell.length_a   1.000
_cell.length_b   1.000
_cell.length_c   1.000
_cell.angle_alpha   90.00
_cell.angle_beta   90.00
_cell.angle_gamma   90.00
#
_symmetry.space_group_name_H-M   'P 1'
#
loop_
_entity.id
_entity.type
_entity.pdbx_description
1 polymer ?
#
loop_
_entity_poly.entity_id
_entity_poly.type
_entity_poly.pdbx_seq_one_letter_code
_entity_poly.pdbx_strand_id
1 'polypeptide(L)'
;MEMSERLRGQGEEAALQEAIRTADRELTRHPVFGDSKRISALVLERYKFGLELFAERLPAVAALLPRLTEGGDARARRLYRDPLVRKVMEAAFKKLEQGALAAPQTELEELLALAAEALERTDVDGPCEARMSRRFRVGPRQDIWVWNFAHAEDPILRELREGFDRVYSSRGTRPGRIIQPEEEQVARLDRACSLLTRVLPEVGPSALGHISSICLLEVEVEGGKMMSASGGDGIPSTVFMSPEQLRNPWDAAGHLLHEGLHLKLFDVVRAHTLVAPHSGPLEIPWRNIPWSMVRAVFAFHVYAHIELYRAAADLADPVLLREFGEPGSYTDNRHAMSVSRNNRSVPYGLSVERTRFLGKHLRTTWAPWLTPEGLHLTRWLQQCMAPFVDWDA
;
A
#
# COMPACT_ATOMS: atom_id res chain seq x y z
N MET A 1 1.35 -15.90 21.94
CA MET A 1 1.40 -17.11 22.78
C MET A 1 1.06 -16.78 24.22
N GLU A 2 1.74 -15.90 24.95
CA GLU A 2 1.30 -15.55 26.33
C GLU A 2 -0.06 -14.81 26.42
N MET A 3 -0.45 -14.01 25.41
CA MET A 3 -1.81 -13.42 25.35
C MET A 3 -2.87 -14.42 24.85
N SER A 4 -2.45 -15.55 24.27
CA SER A 4 -3.32 -16.64 23.79
C SER A 4 -3.37 -17.84 24.75
N GLU A 5 -2.48 -17.91 25.74
CA GLU A 5 -2.40 -19.02 26.70
C GLU A 5 -3.09 -18.71 28.03
N ARG A 6 -3.53 -17.46 28.28
CA ARG A 6 -4.14 -17.09 29.57
C ARG A 6 -5.65 -17.18 29.64
N LEU A 7 -6.38 -17.33 28.54
CA LEU A 7 -7.84 -17.24 28.53
C LEU A 7 -8.40 -17.99 27.32
N ARG A 8 -8.86 -19.23 27.46
CA ARG A 8 -9.84 -19.82 26.51
C ARG A 8 -10.80 -20.76 27.22
N GLY A 9 -11.80 -20.17 27.88
CA GLY A 9 -13.14 -20.75 27.82
C GLY A 9 -13.73 -20.54 26.40
N GLN A 10 -14.62 -21.42 25.93
CA GLN A 10 -15.28 -21.27 24.62
C GLN A 10 -15.97 -19.90 24.44
N GLY A 11 -16.38 -19.24 25.53
CA GLY A 11 -16.96 -17.90 25.49
C GLY A 11 -15.99 -16.77 25.14
N GLU A 12 -14.71 -16.91 25.48
CA GLU A 12 -13.69 -15.87 25.23
C GLU A 12 -13.23 -15.87 23.77
N GLU A 13 -13.13 -17.06 23.17
CA GLU A 13 -12.80 -17.20 21.75
C GLU A 13 -13.91 -16.63 20.86
N ALA A 14 -15.18 -16.92 21.17
CA ALA A 14 -16.32 -16.38 20.44
C ALA A 14 -16.41 -14.85 20.54
N ALA A 15 -16.12 -14.27 21.71
CA ALA A 15 -16.07 -12.83 21.90
C ALA A 15 -14.93 -12.18 21.08
N LEU A 16 -13.75 -12.81 21.04
CA LEU A 16 -12.62 -12.32 20.25
C LEU A 16 -12.90 -12.40 18.74
N GLN A 17 -13.53 -13.48 18.27
CA GLN A 17 -13.97 -13.59 16.87
C GLN A 17 -14.96 -12.48 16.50
N GLU A 18 -15.92 -12.14 17.36
CA GLU A 18 -16.85 -11.03 17.08
C GLU A 18 -16.14 -9.67 17.12
N ALA A 19 -15.18 -9.48 18.03
CA ALA A 19 -14.35 -8.28 18.05
C ALA A 19 -13.56 -8.11 16.74
N ILE A 20 -13.00 -9.20 16.19
CA ILE A 20 -12.28 -9.19 14.90
C ILE A 20 -13.23 -8.81 13.77
N ARG A 21 -14.40 -9.46 13.67
CA ARG A 21 -15.40 -9.12 12.64
C ARG A 21 -15.87 -7.67 12.74
N THR A 22 -16.03 -7.17 13.96
CA THR A 22 -16.43 -5.78 14.18
C THR A 22 -15.33 -4.81 13.76
N ALA A 23 -14.09 -5.03 14.18
CA ALA A 23 -12.97 -4.17 13.78
C ALA A 23 -12.70 -4.21 12.27
N ASP A 24 -12.80 -5.38 11.63
CA ASP A 24 -12.68 -5.52 10.17
C ASP A 24 -13.70 -4.65 9.43
N ARG A 25 -14.96 -4.64 9.88
CA ARG A 25 -16.00 -3.75 9.34
C ARG A 25 -15.76 -2.28 9.65
N GLU A 26 -15.43 -1.92 10.89
CA GLU A 26 -15.32 -0.52 11.29
C GLU A 26 -14.09 0.18 10.70
N LEU A 27 -13.00 -0.56 10.44
CA LEU A 27 -11.81 -0.04 9.77
C LEU A 27 -12.04 0.33 8.29
N THR A 28 -13.12 -0.16 7.67
CA THR A 28 -13.46 0.15 6.28
C THR A 28 -14.62 1.11 6.11
N ARG A 29 -15.34 1.45 7.18
CA ARG A 29 -16.54 2.30 7.14
C ARG A 29 -16.28 3.78 7.32
N HIS A 30 -15.12 4.15 7.85
CA HIS A 30 -14.83 5.56 8.10
C HIS A 30 -14.78 6.34 6.78
N PRO A 31 -15.59 7.40 6.60
CA PRO A 31 -15.81 8.03 5.30
C PRO A 31 -14.54 8.69 4.72
N VAL A 32 -13.61 9.10 5.58
CA VAL A 32 -12.34 9.72 5.17
C VAL A 32 -11.21 8.70 5.02
N PHE A 33 -11.00 7.85 6.03
CA PHE A 33 -9.80 7.02 6.15
C PHE A 33 -10.01 5.54 5.82
N GLY A 34 -11.25 5.06 5.94
CA GLY A 34 -11.60 3.63 5.85
C GLY A 34 -12.21 3.25 4.51
N ASP A 35 -13.13 4.06 3.99
CA ASP A 35 -13.92 3.74 2.80
C ASP A 35 -13.08 3.86 1.52
N SER A 36 -12.50 2.74 1.09
CA SER A 36 -11.68 2.68 -0.13
C SER A 36 -12.42 3.08 -1.40
N LYS A 37 -13.75 2.86 -1.48
CA LYS A 37 -14.53 3.28 -2.66
C LYS A 37 -14.58 4.80 -2.72
N ARG A 38 -14.85 5.43 -1.58
CA ARG A 38 -14.87 6.89 -1.47
C ARG A 38 -13.50 7.51 -1.66
N ILE A 39 -12.45 6.94 -1.07
CA ILE A 39 -11.06 7.40 -1.26
C ILE A 39 -10.70 7.34 -2.76
N SER A 40 -10.97 6.21 -3.42
CA SER A 40 -10.68 6.05 -4.85
C SER A 40 -11.50 7.01 -5.72
N ALA A 41 -12.75 7.30 -5.35
CA ALA A 41 -13.57 8.30 -6.04
C ALA A 41 -12.99 9.71 -5.90
N LEU A 42 -12.53 10.10 -4.71
CA LEU A 42 -11.89 11.41 -4.50
C LEU A 42 -10.58 11.54 -5.29
N VAL A 43 -9.76 10.49 -5.32
CA VAL A 43 -8.53 10.48 -6.12
C VAL A 43 -8.85 10.58 -7.62
N LEU A 44 -9.87 9.87 -8.10
CA LEU A 44 -10.35 9.95 -9.47
C LEU A 44 -10.80 11.38 -9.83
N GLU A 45 -11.65 12.00 -9.01
CA GLU A 45 -12.12 13.36 -9.24
C GLU A 45 -10.98 14.39 -9.19
N ARG A 46 -10.01 14.21 -8.28
CA ARG A 46 -8.81 15.05 -8.25
C ARG A 46 -8.05 14.98 -9.57
N TYR A 47 -7.78 13.79 -10.10
CA TYR A 47 -7.03 13.67 -11.35
C TYR A 47 -7.80 14.20 -12.55
N LYS A 48 -9.13 14.00 -12.63
CA LYS A 48 -9.96 14.62 -13.67
C LYS A 48 -9.87 16.14 -13.62
N PHE A 49 -10.07 16.72 -12.44
CA PHE A 49 -9.95 18.17 -12.24
C PHE A 49 -8.55 18.68 -12.58
N GLY A 50 -7.50 17.95 -12.19
CA GLY A 50 -6.13 18.26 -12.59
C GLY A 50 -5.93 18.28 -14.10
N LEU A 51 -6.49 17.30 -14.81
CA LEU A 51 -6.38 17.21 -16.26
C LEU A 51 -7.03 18.42 -16.96
N GLU A 52 -8.16 18.90 -16.45
CA GLU A 52 -8.81 20.14 -16.91
C GLU A 52 -7.90 21.37 -16.68
N LEU A 53 -7.34 21.51 -15.48
CA LEU A 53 -6.41 22.60 -15.16
C LEU A 53 -5.11 22.54 -15.99
N PHE A 54 -4.62 21.34 -16.30
CA PHE A 54 -3.46 21.15 -17.16
C PHE A 54 -3.79 21.57 -18.60
N ALA A 55 -4.97 21.21 -19.10
CA ALA A 55 -5.44 21.59 -20.45
C ALA A 55 -5.54 23.11 -20.64
N GLU A 56 -5.87 23.88 -19.60
CA GLU A 56 -5.88 25.35 -19.66
C GLU A 56 -4.49 25.95 -19.96
N ARG A 57 -3.41 25.25 -19.61
CA ARG A 57 -2.03 25.75 -19.71
C ARG A 57 -1.19 25.04 -20.77
N LEU A 58 -1.58 23.83 -21.15
CA LEU A 58 -0.82 22.94 -22.02
C LEU A 58 -1.68 22.56 -23.24
N PRO A 59 -1.45 23.19 -24.42
CA PRO A 59 -2.25 22.93 -25.62
C PRO A 59 -2.29 21.47 -26.05
N ALA A 60 -1.19 20.73 -25.86
CA ALA A 60 -1.13 19.30 -26.16
C ALA A 60 -2.07 18.48 -25.25
N VAL A 61 -2.15 18.82 -23.96
CA VAL A 61 -3.09 18.17 -23.02
C VAL A 61 -4.53 18.53 -23.37
N ALA A 62 -4.81 19.78 -23.75
CA ALA A 62 -6.14 20.20 -24.20
C ALA A 62 -6.64 19.39 -25.40
N ALA A 63 -5.75 19.10 -26.36
CA ALA A 63 -6.08 18.27 -27.52
C ALA A 63 -6.39 16.81 -27.16
N LEU A 64 -5.78 16.29 -26.08
CA LEU A 64 -5.99 14.92 -25.60
C LEU A 64 -7.20 14.78 -24.67
N LEU A 65 -7.64 15.87 -24.03
CA LEU A 65 -8.67 15.87 -22.99
C LEU A 65 -9.96 15.11 -23.37
N PRO A 66 -10.54 15.29 -24.59
CA PRO A 66 -11.75 14.54 -24.96
C PRO A 66 -11.51 13.03 -24.97
N ARG A 67 -10.37 12.56 -25.48
CA ARG A 67 -10.04 11.12 -25.56
C ARG A 67 -9.79 10.50 -24.19
N LEU A 68 -9.28 11.28 -23.25
CA LEU A 68 -8.98 10.85 -21.88
C LEU A 68 -10.21 10.84 -20.96
N THR A 69 -11.21 11.68 -21.26
CA THR A 69 -12.42 11.83 -20.42
C THR A 69 -13.64 11.10 -20.98
N GLU A 70 -13.66 10.78 -22.27
CA GLU A 70 -14.71 9.97 -22.89
C GLU A 70 -14.80 8.56 -22.27
N GLY A 71 -16.01 8.02 -22.12
CA GLY A 71 -16.25 6.65 -21.61
C GLY A 71 -16.42 6.52 -20.09
N GLY A 72 -16.44 7.64 -19.35
CA GLY A 72 -16.84 7.70 -17.94
C GLY A 72 -15.85 7.09 -16.94
N ASP A 73 -16.29 6.99 -15.68
CA ASP A 73 -15.43 6.65 -14.53
C ASP A 73 -14.70 5.31 -14.65
N ALA A 74 -15.34 4.30 -15.23
CA ALA A 74 -14.74 2.98 -15.36
C ALA A 74 -13.48 3.03 -16.24
N ARG A 75 -13.54 3.78 -17.34
CA ARG A 75 -12.42 3.99 -18.26
C ARG A 75 -11.35 4.91 -17.64
N ALA A 76 -11.77 5.99 -16.97
CA ALA A 76 -10.84 6.88 -16.28
C ALA A 76 -10.08 6.19 -15.12
N ARG A 77 -10.71 5.25 -14.41
CA ARG A 77 -10.02 4.47 -13.37
C ARG A 77 -8.87 3.62 -13.91
N ARG A 78 -8.96 3.11 -15.15
CA ARG A 78 -7.86 2.39 -15.80
C ARG A 78 -6.64 3.32 -15.91
N LEU A 79 -6.83 4.48 -16.53
CA LEU A 79 -5.81 5.53 -16.66
C LEU A 79 -5.12 5.87 -15.33
N TYR A 80 -5.90 6.20 -14.30
CA TYR A 80 -5.36 6.68 -13.04
C TYR A 80 -4.90 5.57 -12.08
N ARG A 81 -5.04 4.31 -12.46
CA ARG A 81 -4.38 3.19 -11.77
C ARG A 81 -2.95 2.97 -12.25
N ASP A 82 -2.59 3.48 -13.43
CA ASP A 82 -1.25 3.34 -13.98
C ASP A 82 -0.20 4.13 -13.14
N PRO A 83 0.88 3.47 -12.68
CA PRO A 83 1.85 4.08 -11.77
C PRO A 83 2.55 5.30 -12.39
N LEU A 84 2.90 5.26 -13.68
CA LEU A 84 3.60 6.38 -14.32
C LEU A 84 2.64 7.52 -14.60
N VAL A 85 1.41 7.23 -15.03
CA VAL A 85 0.40 8.28 -15.24
C VAL A 85 0.20 9.07 -13.95
N ARG A 86 0.01 8.35 -12.82
CA ARG A 86 -0.10 9.00 -11.51
C ARG A 86 1.12 9.84 -11.18
N LYS A 87 2.33 9.28 -11.34
CA LYS A 87 3.59 9.97 -11.05
C LYS A 87 3.75 11.28 -11.82
N VAL A 88 3.55 11.27 -13.14
CA VAL A 88 3.70 12.50 -13.95
C VAL A 88 2.61 13.53 -13.64
N MET A 89 1.40 13.08 -13.30
CA MET A 89 0.32 13.97 -12.88
C MET A 89 0.62 14.60 -11.52
N GLU A 90 1.16 13.86 -10.55
CA GLU A 90 1.59 14.45 -9.28
C GLU A 90 2.72 15.47 -9.47
N ALA A 91 3.69 15.19 -10.35
CA ALA A 91 4.73 16.14 -10.69
C ALA A 91 4.15 17.41 -11.34
N ALA A 92 3.13 17.26 -12.20
CA ALA A 92 2.42 18.37 -12.83
C ALA A 92 1.61 19.20 -11.82
N PHE A 93 0.91 18.56 -10.87
CA PHE A 93 0.24 19.26 -9.78
C PHE A 93 1.22 20.11 -8.95
N LYS A 94 2.37 19.53 -8.59
CA LYS A 94 3.41 20.27 -7.86
C LYS A 94 3.89 21.50 -8.62
N LYS A 95 4.13 21.37 -9.93
CA LYS A 95 4.48 22.52 -10.80
C LYS A 95 3.34 23.52 -10.87
N LEU A 96 2.09 23.08 -10.93
CA LEU A 96 0.90 23.92 -10.97
C LEU A 96 0.79 24.78 -9.70
N GLU A 97 0.91 24.17 -8.53
CA GLU A 97 0.88 24.82 -7.21
C GLU A 97 1.99 25.86 -7.05
N GLN A 98 3.16 25.58 -7.64
CA GLN A 98 4.31 26.49 -7.64
C GLN A 98 4.20 27.61 -8.70
N GLY A 99 3.13 27.64 -9.50
CA GLY A 99 2.99 28.57 -10.62
C GLY A 99 3.97 28.31 -11.78
N ALA A 100 4.60 27.13 -11.82
CA ALA A 100 5.65 26.76 -12.75
C ALA A 100 5.18 25.80 -13.87
N LEU A 101 3.89 25.45 -13.92
CA LEU A 101 3.34 24.64 -15.00
C LEU A 101 3.15 25.49 -16.26
N ALA A 102 4.06 25.33 -17.22
CA ALA A 102 4.03 26.00 -18.52
C ALA A 102 4.54 25.04 -19.62
N ALA A 103 4.09 25.23 -20.85
CA ALA A 103 4.52 24.41 -21.98
C ALA A 103 5.99 24.69 -22.38
N PRO A 104 6.72 23.69 -22.89
CA PRO A 104 6.33 22.28 -23.04
C PRO A 104 6.48 21.48 -21.74
N GLN A 105 5.60 20.48 -21.55
CA GLN A 105 5.73 19.47 -20.50
C GLN A 105 5.84 18.07 -21.11
N THR A 106 6.94 17.82 -21.84
CA THR A 106 7.16 16.63 -22.67
C THR A 106 6.81 15.32 -21.97
N GLU A 107 7.30 15.08 -20.74
CA GLU A 107 7.04 13.85 -19.99
C GLU A 107 5.53 13.61 -19.74
N LEU A 108 4.80 14.67 -19.35
CA LEU A 108 3.35 14.59 -19.12
C LEU A 108 2.60 14.40 -20.44
N GLU A 109 2.92 15.21 -21.44
CA GLU A 109 2.23 15.23 -22.74
C GLU A 109 2.38 13.90 -23.49
N GLU A 110 3.59 13.35 -23.55
CA GLU A 110 3.87 12.06 -24.18
C GLU A 110 3.18 10.91 -23.46
N LEU A 111 3.25 10.88 -22.12
CA LEU A 111 2.63 9.80 -21.36
C LEU A 111 1.10 9.85 -21.45
N LEU A 112 0.48 11.03 -21.44
CA LEU A 112 -0.96 11.16 -21.63
C LEU A 112 -1.39 10.76 -23.04
N ALA A 113 -0.58 11.02 -24.07
CA ALA A 113 -0.85 10.55 -25.43
C ALA A 113 -0.85 9.01 -25.50
N LEU A 114 0.17 8.38 -24.93
CA LEU A 114 0.26 6.91 -24.83
C LEU A 114 -0.87 6.31 -23.99
N ALA A 115 -1.29 7.02 -22.94
CA ALA A 115 -2.39 6.56 -22.13
C ALA A 115 -3.72 6.65 -22.89
N ALA A 116 -3.94 7.70 -23.70
CA ALA A 116 -5.10 7.80 -24.58
C ALA A 116 -5.16 6.63 -25.57
N GLU A 117 -4.03 6.25 -26.17
CA GLU A 117 -3.90 5.07 -27.04
C GLU A 117 -4.21 3.76 -26.27
N ALA A 118 -3.66 3.60 -25.06
CA ALA A 118 -3.93 2.42 -24.23
C ALA A 118 -5.41 2.30 -23.82
N LEU A 119 -6.11 3.42 -23.64
CA LEU A 119 -7.53 3.43 -23.30
C LEU A 119 -8.45 2.98 -24.44
N GLU A 120 -8.02 3.10 -25.70
CA GLU A 120 -8.74 2.59 -26.88
C GLU A 120 -8.77 1.06 -26.90
N ARG A 121 -7.77 0.43 -26.27
CA ARG A 121 -7.74 -1.00 -26.04
C ARG A 121 -8.63 -1.34 -24.85
N THR A 122 -9.34 -2.47 -24.87
CA THR A 122 -10.18 -2.92 -23.73
C THR A 122 -9.49 -3.95 -22.84
N ASP A 123 -8.31 -4.43 -23.24
CA ASP A 123 -7.62 -5.58 -22.65
C ASP A 123 -6.48 -5.22 -21.68
N VAL A 124 -6.26 -3.93 -21.41
CA VAL A 124 -5.15 -3.41 -20.59
C VAL A 124 -5.64 -2.32 -19.65
N ASP A 125 -5.04 -2.14 -18.48
CA ASP A 125 -5.44 -1.11 -17.54
C ASP A 125 -4.68 0.21 -17.74
N GLY A 126 -3.53 0.20 -18.42
CA GLY A 126 -2.77 1.44 -18.66
C GLY A 126 -1.60 1.28 -19.62
N PRO A 127 -0.90 2.39 -19.95
CA PRO A 127 0.23 2.37 -20.85
C PRO A 127 1.37 1.46 -20.37
N CYS A 128 1.61 1.35 -19.05
CA CYS A 128 2.64 0.46 -18.52
C CYS A 128 2.29 -1.02 -18.76
N GLU A 129 1.10 -1.46 -18.36
CA GLU A 129 0.67 -2.86 -18.55
C GLU A 129 0.64 -3.23 -20.04
N ALA A 130 0.23 -2.29 -20.90
CA ALA A 130 0.16 -2.48 -22.34
C ALA A 130 1.51 -2.79 -23.00
N ARG A 131 2.63 -2.41 -22.36
CA ARG A 131 4.01 -2.65 -22.83
C ARG A 131 4.69 -3.83 -22.12
N MET A 132 4.03 -4.48 -21.16
CA MET A 132 4.58 -5.68 -20.51
C MET A 132 4.67 -6.82 -21.52
N SER A 133 5.80 -7.53 -21.50
CA SER A 133 6.05 -8.62 -22.46
C SER A 133 5.11 -9.80 -22.28
N ARG A 134 4.74 -10.08 -21.03
CA ARG A 134 3.68 -11.00 -20.65
C ARG A 134 2.84 -10.34 -19.56
N ARG A 135 1.53 -10.46 -19.68
CA ARG A 135 0.57 -9.90 -18.74
C ARG A 135 0.16 -10.94 -17.73
N PHE A 136 0.55 -10.72 -16.48
CA PHE A 136 0.09 -11.49 -15.35
C PHE A 136 -0.82 -10.62 -14.50
N ARG A 137 -1.89 -11.20 -13.99
CA ARG A 137 -2.80 -10.56 -13.05
C ARG A 137 -3.00 -11.47 -11.85
N VAL A 138 -3.24 -10.86 -10.70
CA VAL A 138 -3.48 -11.54 -9.42
C VAL A 138 -4.60 -10.84 -8.66
N GLY A 139 -5.06 -11.49 -7.61
CA GLY A 139 -6.09 -10.98 -6.73
C GLY A 139 -7.49 -11.44 -7.14
N PRO A 140 -8.46 -11.32 -6.23
CA PRO A 140 -9.80 -11.86 -6.41
C PRO A 140 -10.54 -11.30 -7.63
N ARG A 141 -10.16 -10.09 -8.08
CA ARG A 141 -10.76 -9.42 -9.25
C ARG A 141 -9.85 -9.43 -10.48
N GLN A 142 -8.66 -10.04 -10.39
CA GLN A 142 -7.67 -10.07 -11.47
C GLN A 142 -7.39 -8.66 -12.02
N ASP A 143 -7.17 -7.70 -11.12
CA ASP A 143 -7.00 -6.28 -11.42
C ASP A 143 -5.68 -5.70 -10.87
N ILE A 144 -4.84 -6.56 -10.28
CA ILE A 144 -3.48 -6.24 -9.87
C ILE A 144 -2.53 -6.91 -10.86
N TRP A 145 -1.82 -6.14 -11.67
CA TRP A 145 -0.89 -6.71 -12.66
C TRP A 145 0.53 -6.86 -12.10
N VAL A 146 1.26 -7.87 -12.58
CA VAL A 146 2.65 -8.15 -12.14
C VAL A 146 3.63 -7.73 -13.22
N TRP A 147 4.67 -6.99 -12.83
CA TRP A 147 5.65 -6.40 -13.76
C TRP A 147 6.43 -7.49 -14.49
N ASN A 148 6.53 -7.41 -15.82
CA ASN A 148 7.34 -8.33 -16.63
C ASN A 148 8.07 -7.58 -17.77
N PHE A 149 9.33 -7.20 -17.49
CA PHE A 149 10.23 -6.47 -18.37
C PHE A 149 11.10 -7.43 -19.21
N ALA A 150 10.64 -7.88 -20.37
CA ALA A 150 11.54 -8.58 -21.30
C ALA A 150 12.37 -7.64 -22.19
N HIS A 151 11.99 -6.35 -22.31
CA HIS A 151 12.58 -5.42 -23.28
C HIS A 151 13.14 -4.16 -22.62
N ALA A 152 14.47 -4.03 -22.59
CA ALA A 152 15.17 -2.90 -21.98
C ALA A 152 15.13 -1.59 -22.81
N GLU A 153 14.66 -1.64 -24.06
CA GLU A 153 14.70 -0.51 -24.99
C GLU A 153 13.42 0.35 -24.98
N ASP A 154 12.32 -0.15 -24.41
CA ASP A 154 11.05 0.60 -24.35
C ASP A 154 11.17 1.82 -23.41
N PRO A 155 10.91 3.05 -23.88
CA PRO A 155 11.04 4.26 -23.06
C PRO A 155 10.16 4.29 -21.81
N ILE A 156 8.96 3.72 -21.86
CA ILE A 156 8.02 3.69 -20.72
C ILE A 156 8.50 2.72 -19.67
N LEU A 157 8.97 1.55 -20.10
CA LEU A 157 9.58 0.58 -19.21
C LEU A 157 10.88 1.11 -18.59
N ARG A 158 11.64 1.92 -19.33
CA ARG A 158 12.82 2.63 -18.80
C ARG A 158 12.43 3.59 -17.69
N GLU A 159 11.42 4.44 -17.87
CA GLU A 159 10.97 5.39 -16.84
C GLU A 159 10.45 4.67 -15.58
N LEU A 160 9.79 3.53 -15.77
CA LEU A 160 9.32 2.69 -14.66
C LEU A 160 10.51 2.10 -13.87
N ARG A 161 11.55 1.63 -14.58
CA ARG A 161 12.81 1.16 -13.98
C ARG A 161 13.58 2.29 -13.30
N GLU A 162 13.65 3.46 -13.91
CA GLU A 162 14.32 4.61 -13.29
C GLU A 162 13.62 5.06 -12.01
N GLY A 163 12.29 5.01 -11.98
CA GLY A 163 11.54 5.25 -10.76
C GLY A 163 11.88 4.24 -9.66
N PHE A 164 12.04 2.96 -10.01
CA PHE A 164 12.58 1.94 -9.10
C PHE A 164 14.01 2.29 -8.64
N ASP A 165 14.91 2.62 -9.57
CA ASP A 165 16.32 2.94 -9.26
C ASP A 165 16.42 4.17 -8.34
N ARG A 166 15.58 5.19 -8.53
CA ARG A 166 15.52 6.36 -7.63
C ARG A 166 15.09 5.99 -6.21
N VAL A 167 14.19 5.02 -6.06
CA VAL A 167 13.73 4.57 -4.74
C VAL A 167 14.77 3.68 -4.05
N TYR A 168 15.52 2.86 -4.80
CA TYR A 168 16.32 1.77 -4.22
C TYR A 168 17.83 1.81 -4.48
N SER A 169 18.32 2.49 -5.52
CA SER A 169 19.76 2.50 -5.86
C SER A 169 20.62 3.34 -4.91
N SER A 170 20.02 4.22 -4.10
CA SER A 170 20.72 5.03 -3.08
C SER A 170 20.68 4.42 -1.67
N ARG A 171 19.98 3.28 -1.48
CA ARG A 171 19.66 2.72 -0.16
C ARG A 171 20.40 1.43 0.21
N GLY A 172 21.26 0.91 -0.67
CA GLY A 172 21.88 -0.40 -0.52
C GLY A 172 23.36 -0.44 -0.88
N THR A 173 24.02 -1.51 -0.45
CA THR A 173 25.41 -1.85 -0.82
C THR A 173 25.50 -2.42 -2.25
N ARG A 174 24.37 -2.85 -2.81
CA ARG A 174 24.23 -3.35 -4.19
C ARG A 174 22.99 -2.75 -4.84
N PRO A 175 23.03 -2.47 -6.16
CA PRO A 175 21.85 -2.01 -6.90
C PRO A 175 20.77 -3.10 -6.88
N GLY A 176 19.53 -2.68 -6.68
CA GLY A 176 18.39 -3.58 -6.70
C GLY A 176 18.18 -4.25 -8.05
N ARG A 177 17.66 -5.48 -8.04
CA ARG A 177 17.37 -6.26 -9.25
C ARG A 177 15.89 -6.56 -9.34
N ILE A 178 15.24 -6.08 -10.40
CA ILE A 178 13.89 -6.50 -10.77
C ILE A 178 13.93 -7.95 -11.28
N ILE A 179 13.02 -8.78 -10.79
CA ILE A 179 12.88 -10.20 -11.11
C ILE A 179 11.73 -10.38 -12.08
N GLN A 180 11.95 -11.14 -13.16
CA GLN A 180 10.86 -11.52 -14.07
C GLN A 180 10.00 -12.58 -13.39
N PRO A 181 8.68 -12.37 -13.29
CA PRO A 181 7.81 -13.28 -12.57
C PRO A 181 7.66 -14.61 -13.31
N GLU A 182 7.86 -15.69 -12.57
CA GLU A 182 7.50 -17.04 -13.00
C GLU A 182 6.04 -17.35 -12.66
N GLU A 183 5.41 -18.29 -13.37
CA GLU A 183 4.00 -18.65 -13.16
C GLU A 183 3.73 -19.11 -11.72
N GLU A 184 4.66 -19.84 -11.11
CA GLU A 184 4.55 -20.28 -9.72
C GLU A 184 4.56 -19.10 -8.74
N GLN A 185 5.37 -18.07 -9.00
CA GLN A 185 5.42 -16.87 -8.17
C GLN A 185 4.11 -16.06 -8.29
N VAL A 186 3.56 -15.96 -9.50
CA VAL A 186 2.26 -15.32 -9.75
C VAL A 186 1.13 -16.09 -9.04
N ALA A 187 1.14 -17.42 -9.10
CA ALA A 187 0.17 -18.25 -8.39
C ALA A 187 0.26 -18.10 -6.86
N ARG A 188 1.48 -17.97 -6.31
CA ARG A 188 1.69 -17.71 -4.87
C ARG A 188 1.20 -16.31 -4.46
N LEU A 189 1.42 -15.29 -5.28
CA LEU A 189 0.86 -13.95 -5.08
C LEU A 189 -0.67 -13.99 -5.07
N ASP A 190 -1.28 -14.65 -6.05
CA ASP A 190 -2.74 -14.80 -6.13
C ASP A 190 -3.30 -15.53 -4.92
N ARG A 191 -2.62 -16.60 -4.48
CA ARG A 191 -2.94 -17.34 -3.27
C ARG A 191 -2.87 -16.46 -2.01
N ALA A 192 -1.85 -15.59 -1.90
CA ALA A 192 -1.73 -14.65 -0.78
C ALA A 192 -2.85 -13.58 -0.79
N CYS A 193 -3.21 -13.05 -1.97
CA CYS A 193 -4.37 -12.15 -2.10
C CYS A 193 -5.67 -12.85 -1.65
N SER A 194 -5.89 -14.09 -2.10
CA SER A 194 -7.07 -14.88 -1.73
C SER A 194 -7.13 -15.11 -0.22
N LEU A 195 -6.02 -15.52 0.40
CA LEU A 195 -5.91 -15.67 1.85
C LEU A 195 -6.28 -14.38 2.58
N LEU A 196 -5.69 -13.25 2.19
CA LEU A 196 -5.96 -11.95 2.82
C LEU A 196 -7.45 -11.61 2.82
N THR A 197 -8.14 -11.81 1.68
CA THR A 197 -9.58 -11.53 1.56
C THR A 197 -10.48 -12.50 2.32
N ARG A 198 -9.96 -13.65 2.75
CA ARG A 198 -10.72 -14.61 3.57
C ARG A 198 -10.48 -14.43 5.05
N VAL A 199 -9.26 -14.03 5.43
CA VAL A 199 -8.90 -13.72 6.82
C VAL A 199 -9.53 -12.41 7.26
N LEU A 200 -9.52 -11.39 6.39
CA LEU A 200 -10.13 -10.07 6.62
C LEU A 200 -11.04 -9.71 5.43
N PRO A 201 -12.31 -10.17 5.43
CA PRO A 201 -13.24 -9.96 4.33
C PRO A 201 -13.51 -8.51 3.94
N GLU A 202 -13.36 -7.56 4.86
CA GLU A 202 -13.58 -6.13 4.58
C GLU A 202 -12.24 -5.41 4.33
N VAL A 203 -11.30 -5.49 5.28
CA VAL A 203 -10.01 -4.79 5.21
C VAL A 203 -9.14 -5.33 4.07
N GLY A 204 -9.17 -6.64 3.81
CA GLY A 204 -8.38 -7.28 2.76
C GLY A 204 -8.66 -6.69 1.38
N PRO A 205 -9.91 -6.78 0.86
CA PRO A 205 -10.28 -6.12 -0.39
C PRO A 205 -10.07 -4.60 -0.38
N SER A 206 -10.28 -3.95 0.77
CA SER A 206 -10.02 -2.51 0.92
C SER A 206 -8.56 -2.17 0.66
N ALA A 207 -7.61 -2.88 1.27
CA ALA A 207 -6.19 -2.64 1.07
C ALA A 207 -5.72 -3.03 -0.35
N LEU A 208 -6.14 -4.19 -0.85
CA LEU A 208 -5.81 -4.67 -2.19
C LEU A 208 -6.32 -3.71 -3.28
N GLY A 209 -7.44 -3.02 -3.06
CA GLY A 209 -8.00 -2.05 -4.01
C GLY A 209 -7.10 -0.84 -4.30
N HIS A 210 -6.09 -0.57 -3.45
CA HIS A 210 -5.11 0.50 -3.66
C HIS A 210 -3.80 0.00 -4.30
N ILE A 211 -3.69 -1.30 -4.55
CA ILE A 211 -2.60 -1.90 -5.31
C ILE A 211 -3.06 -1.99 -6.76
N SER A 212 -2.33 -1.32 -7.66
CA SER A 212 -2.53 -1.51 -9.11
C SER A 212 -1.54 -2.51 -9.67
N SER A 213 -0.33 -2.55 -9.10
CA SER A 213 0.71 -3.41 -9.63
C SER A 213 1.68 -3.93 -8.58
N ILE A 214 2.30 -5.07 -8.91
CA ILE A 214 3.31 -5.71 -8.08
C ILE A 214 4.59 -5.90 -8.89
N CYS A 215 5.72 -5.52 -8.31
CA CYS A 215 7.05 -5.75 -8.85
C CYS A 215 7.82 -6.71 -7.94
N LEU A 216 8.30 -7.82 -8.52
CA LEU A 216 9.19 -8.73 -7.82
C LEU A 216 10.63 -8.21 -7.90
N LEU A 217 11.34 -8.17 -6.77
CA LEU A 217 12.71 -7.67 -6.73
C LEU A 217 13.59 -8.28 -5.66
N GLU A 218 14.88 -8.17 -5.86
CA GLU A 218 15.92 -8.46 -4.87
C GLU A 218 16.70 -7.18 -4.58
N VAL A 219 16.66 -6.73 -3.33
CA VAL A 219 17.43 -5.58 -2.84
C VAL A 219 18.05 -5.95 -1.50
N GLU A 220 19.33 -5.65 -1.34
CA GLU A 220 20.02 -5.66 -0.05
C GLU A 220 20.08 -4.23 0.49
N VAL A 221 19.45 -4.01 1.65
CA VAL A 221 19.50 -2.73 2.39
C VAL A 221 20.35 -2.89 3.65
N GLU A 222 20.73 -1.76 4.25
CA GLU A 222 21.30 -1.76 5.60
C GLU A 222 20.35 -2.46 6.58
N GLY A 223 20.75 -3.61 7.11
CA GLY A 223 19.93 -4.47 7.96
C GLY A 223 19.39 -5.75 7.30
N GLY A 224 19.72 -6.03 6.04
CA GLY A 224 19.46 -7.31 5.36
C GLY A 224 18.69 -7.19 4.04
N LYS A 225 18.15 -8.30 3.56
CA LYS A 225 17.31 -8.31 2.36
C LYS A 225 16.00 -7.55 2.61
N MET A 226 15.62 -6.70 1.67
CA MET A 226 14.30 -6.09 1.65
C MET A 226 13.22 -7.16 1.49
N MET A 227 12.20 -7.13 2.33
CA MET A 227 11.05 -8.04 2.24
C MET A 227 9.99 -7.47 1.28
N SER A 228 9.51 -6.27 1.58
CA SER A 228 8.55 -5.53 0.78
C SER A 228 8.74 -4.02 0.95
N ALA A 229 8.13 -3.26 0.04
CA ALA A 229 8.01 -1.81 0.15
C ALA A 229 6.88 -1.27 -0.75
N SER A 230 6.21 -0.20 -0.32
CA SER A 230 5.34 0.60 -1.17
C SER A 230 6.16 1.55 -2.04
N GLY A 231 5.78 1.74 -3.30
CA GLY A 231 6.47 2.67 -4.20
C GLY A 231 6.29 4.16 -3.89
N GLY A 232 5.36 4.51 -3.01
CA GLY A 232 5.09 5.89 -2.59
C GLY A 232 4.87 6.83 -3.76
N ASP A 233 5.38 8.06 -3.68
CA ASP A 233 5.27 9.03 -4.77
C ASP A 233 6.22 8.74 -5.94
N GLY A 234 7.26 7.91 -5.72
CA GLY A 234 8.22 7.55 -6.76
C GLY A 234 7.60 6.69 -7.85
N ILE A 235 6.86 5.65 -7.43
CA ILE A 235 6.06 4.76 -8.30
C ILE A 235 4.73 4.46 -7.56
N PRO A 236 3.71 5.34 -7.72
CA PRO A 236 2.42 5.19 -7.04
C PRO A 236 1.70 3.87 -7.34
N SER A 237 0.84 3.43 -6.42
CA SER A 237 0.02 2.20 -6.53
C SER A 237 0.79 0.90 -6.74
N THR A 238 2.10 0.89 -6.49
CA THR A 238 2.96 -0.28 -6.72
C THR A 238 3.46 -0.85 -5.41
N VAL A 239 3.36 -2.17 -5.27
CA VAL A 239 4.02 -2.94 -4.22
C VAL A 239 5.26 -3.61 -4.79
N PHE A 240 6.36 -3.42 -4.09
CA PHE A 240 7.63 -4.07 -4.33
C PHE A 240 7.77 -5.23 -3.35
N MET A 241 8.07 -6.44 -3.82
CA MET A 241 8.13 -7.63 -2.97
C MET A 241 9.26 -8.57 -3.37
N SER A 242 9.97 -9.12 -2.38
CA SER A 242 10.95 -10.17 -2.62
C SER A 242 10.27 -11.51 -2.92
N PRO A 243 10.69 -12.24 -3.96
CA PRO A 243 10.16 -13.58 -4.25
C PRO A 243 10.23 -14.56 -3.08
N GLU A 244 11.23 -14.39 -2.19
CA GLU A 244 11.39 -15.24 -1.00
C GLU A 244 10.19 -15.13 -0.06
N GLN A 245 9.53 -13.97 0.01
CA GLN A 245 8.37 -13.74 0.86
C GLN A 245 7.12 -14.50 0.39
N LEU A 246 7.10 -14.99 -0.85
CA LEU A 246 5.96 -15.71 -1.43
C LEU A 246 5.86 -17.16 -0.95
N ARG A 247 6.85 -17.66 -0.21
CA ARG A 247 6.89 -19.05 0.30
C ARG A 247 5.86 -19.27 1.39
N ASN A 248 5.72 -18.33 2.32
CA ASN A 248 4.67 -18.33 3.32
C ASN A 248 3.50 -17.45 2.87
N PRO A 249 2.32 -18.02 2.56
CA PRO A 249 1.16 -17.24 2.15
C PRO A 249 0.68 -16.28 3.24
N TRP A 250 0.86 -16.61 4.52
CA TRP A 250 0.42 -15.78 5.64
C TRP A 250 1.24 -14.51 5.78
N ASP A 251 2.56 -14.63 5.65
CA ASP A 251 3.46 -13.47 5.68
C ASP A 251 3.34 -12.68 4.36
N ALA A 252 3.21 -13.34 3.21
CA ALA A 252 2.94 -12.67 1.93
C ALA A 252 1.65 -11.84 1.97
N ALA A 253 0.56 -12.40 2.51
CA ALA A 253 -0.70 -11.69 2.73
C ALA A 253 -0.52 -10.52 3.71
N GLY A 254 0.26 -10.71 4.77
CA GLY A 254 0.63 -9.65 5.71
C GLY A 254 1.42 -8.50 5.05
N HIS A 255 2.36 -8.80 4.15
CA HIS A 255 3.10 -7.80 3.38
C HIS A 255 2.21 -7.08 2.36
N LEU A 256 1.32 -7.79 1.67
CA LEU A 256 0.34 -7.17 0.77
C LEU A 256 -0.59 -6.22 1.54
N LEU A 257 -1.06 -6.64 2.72
CA LEU A 257 -1.83 -5.78 3.61
C LEU A 257 -1.01 -4.55 4.04
N HIS A 258 0.22 -4.76 4.51
CA HIS A 258 1.11 -3.69 4.96
C HIS A 258 1.28 -2.64 3.87
N GLU A 259 1.79 -3.04 2.70
CA GLU A 259 2.12 -2.09 1.66
C GLU A 259 0.86 -1.51 1.00
N GLY A 260 -0.22 -2.29 0.87
CA GLY A 260 -1.52 -1.82 0.40
C GLY A 260 -2.10 -0.73 1.31
N LEU A 261 -1.92 -0.83 2.63
CA LEU A 261 -2.34 0.21 3.58
C LEU A 261 -1.48 1.47 3.50
N HIS A 262 -0.19 1.35 3.19
CA HIS A 262 0.63 2.52 2.85
C HIS A 262 0.09 3.23 1.61
N LEU A 263 -0.19 2.48 0.54
CA LEU A 263 -0.77 3.00 -0.71
C LEU A 263 -2.15 3.65 -0.49
N LYS A 264 -3.01 3.02 0.32
CA LYS A 264 -4.29 3.59 0.74
C LYS A 264 -4.11 4.94 1.44
N LEU A 265 -3.16 5.04 2.36
CA LEU A 265 -2.93 6.28 3.07
C LEU A 265 -2.28 7.35 2.18
N PHE A 266 -1.43 6.96 1.22
CA PHE A 266 -0.98 7.89 0.17
C PHE A 266 -2.18 8.46 -0.62
N ASP A 267 -3.20 7.65 -0.91
CA ASP A 267 -4.42 8.11 -1.58
C ASP A 267 -5.24 9.06 -0.70
N VAL A 268 -5.38 8.77 0.59
CA VAL A 268 -6.05 9.66 1.56
C VAL A 268 -5.37 11.03 1.60
N VAL A 269 -4.02 11.07 1.68
CA VAL A 269 -3.31 12.35 1.84
C VAL A 269 -3.28 13.22 0.58
N ARG A 270 -3.77 12.71 -0.56
CA ARG A 270 -4.01 13.53 -1.76
C ARG A 270 -5.21 14.47 -1.62
N ALA A 271 -6.12 14.17 -0.70
CA ALA A 271 -7.32 14.98 -0.43
C ALA A 271 -7.35 15.55 0.99
N HIS A 272 -6.49 15.07 1.89
CA HIS A 272 -6.51 15.41 3.31
C HIS A 272 -5.11 15.67 3.87
N THR A 273 -4.97 16.70 4.69
CA THR A 273 -3.72 16.97 5.42
C THR A 273 -3.82 16.39 6.82
N LEU A 274 -2.93 15.46 7.18
CA LEU A 274 -2.94 14.79 8.50
C LEU A 274 -1.94 15.38 9.49
N VAL A 275 -0.90 16.05 8.98
CA VAL A 275 0.26 16.50 9.76
C VAL A 275 0.48 17.99 9.49
N ALA A 276 0.79 18.75 10.54
CA ALA A 276 1.12 20.15 10.41
C ALA A 276 2.45 20.36 9.66
N PRO A 277 2.62 21.44 8.87
CA PRO A 277 3.81 21.66 8.03
C PRO A 277 5.17 21.69 8.76
N HIS A 278 5.19 21.89 10.09
CA HIS A 278 6.41 22.10 10.88
C HIS A 278 6.57 21.09 12.02
N SER A 279 6.57 19.80 11.70
CA SER A 279 6.92 18.76 12.68
C SER A 279 8.43 18.54 12.77
N GLY A 280 8.97 18.48 13.99
CA GLY A 280 10.36 18.09 14.22
C GLY A 280 10.61 16.60 13.95
N PRO A 281 11.89 16.17 13.87
CA PRO A 281 12.25 14.76 13.79
C PRO A 281 11.81 14.01 15.05
N LEU A 282 11.38 12.76 14.88
CA LEU A 282 10.89 11.89 15.94
C LEU A 282 11.92 10.82 16.27
N GLU A 283 12.17 10.62 17.56
CA GLU A 283 12.95 9.48 18.05
C GLU A 283 12.07 8.23 18.09
N ILE A 284 12.52 7.17 17.42
CA ILE A 284 11.78 5.92 17.30
C ILE A 284 12.64 4.79 17.87
N PRO A 285 12.23 4.16 18.99
CA PRO A 285 13.10 3.26 19.76
C PRO A 285 13.68 2.07 19.00
N TRP A 286 13.00 1.62 17.93
CA TRP A 286 13.42 0.48 17.11
C TRP A 286 14.12 0.90 15.80
N ARG A 287 14.56 2.15 15.68
CA ARG A 287 15.23 2.67 14.49
C ARG A 287 16.44 3.53 14.89
N ASN A 288 17.49 3.43 14.09
CA ASN A 288 18.73 4.20 14.20
C ASN A 288 18.66 5.59 13.53
N ILE A 289 17.57 5.88 12.82
CA ILE A 289 17.36 7.16 12.13
C ILE A 289 16.05 7.80 12.62
N PRO A 290 16.03 9.13 12.83
CA PRO A 290 14.81 9.83 13.17
C PRO A 290 13.74 9.68 12.09
N TRP A 291 12.47 9.67 12.50
CA TRP A 291 11.34 9.65 11.59
C TRP A 291 10.73 11.03 11.42
N SER A 292 10.06 11.25 10.28
CA SER A 292 9.12 12.36 10.15
C SER A 292 7.79 12.03 10.81
N MET A 293 7.01 13.05 11.16
CA MET A 293 5.67 12.87 11.70
C MET A 293 4.73 12.14 10.72
N VAL A 294 4.84 12.44 9.42
CA VAL A 294 4.12 11.71 8.36
C VAL A 294 4.42 10.21 8.43
N ARG A 295 5.70 9.84 8.58
CA ARG A 295 6.10 8.43 8.69
C ARG A 295 5.54 7.76 9.95
N ALA A 296 5.48 8.46 11.08
CA ALA A 296 4.88 7.94 12.30
C ALA A 296 3.37 7.69 12.16
N VAL A 297 2.62 8.62 11.55
CA VAL A 297 1.19 8.44 11.27
C VAL A 297 0.96 7.26 10.33
N PHE A 298 1.76 7.16 9.26
CA PHE A 298 1.68 6.04 8.31
C PHE A 298 1.98 4.70 8.97
N ALA A 299 3.02 4.63 9.79
CA ALA A 299 3.36 3.41 10.51
C ALA A 299 2.29 3.02 11.53
N PHE A 300 1.68 3.98 12.24
CA PHE A 300 0.60 3.70 13.17
C PHE A 300 -0.63 3.11 12.46
N HIS A 301 -1.03 3.71 11.34
CA HIS A 301 -2.10 3.20 10.49
C HIS A 301 -1.86 1.74 10.09
N VAL A 302 -0.67 1.42 9.60
CA VAL A 302 -0.33 0.04 9.19
C VAL A 302 -0.29 -0.91 10.39
N TYR A 303 0.42 -0.58 11.46
CA TYR A 303 0.59 -1.51 12.59
C TYR A 303 -0.74 -1.80 13.30
N ALA A 304 -1.67 -0.85 13.35
CA ALA A 304 -3.03 -1.08 13.85
C ALA A 304 -3.74 -2.21 13.07
N HIS A 305 -3.73 -2.16 11.74
CA HIS A 305 -4.37 -3.19 10.91
C HIS A 305 -3.62 -4.53 10.94
N ILE A 306 -2.29 -4.50 11.07
CA ILE A 306 -1.50 -5.73 11.17
C ILE A 306 -1.78 -6.47 12.48
N GLU A 307 -2.07 -5.73 13.56
CA GLU A 307 -2.55 -6.37 14.79
C GLU A 307 -3.91 -7.05 14.62
N LEU A 308 -4.83 -6.43 13.88
CA LEU A 308 -6.09 -7.09 13.53
C LEU A 308 -5.85 -8.35 12.69
N TYR A 309 -5.00 -8.27 11.67
CA TYR A 309 -4.65 -9.41 10.81
C TYR A 309 -4.02 -10.56 11.61
N ARG A 310 -3.11 -10.25 12.54
CA ARG A 310 -2.50 -11.24 13.43
C ARG A 310 -3.56 -11.91 14.30
N ALA A 311 -4.45 -11.13 14.92
CA ALA A 311 -5.53 -11.67 15.74
C ALA A 311 -6.48 -12.58 14.92
N ALA A 312 -6.79 -12.20 13.67
CA ALA A 312 -7.59 -12.99 12.75
C ALA A 312 -6.90 -14.29 12.33
N ALA A 313 -5.58 -14.24 12.05
CA ALA A 313 -4.81 -15.41 11.67
C ALA A 313 -4.61 -16.40 12.84
N ASP A 314 -4.45 -15.89 14.08
CA ASP A 314 -4.40 -16.71 15.31
C ASP A 314 -5.72 -17.48 15.57
N LEU A 315 -6.81 -17.06 14.93
CA LEU A 315 -8.15 -17.67 15.00
C LEU A 315 -8.65 -18.19 13.64
N ALA A 316 -7.73 -18.44 12.70
CA ALA A 316 -8.09 -18.90 11.37
C ALA A 316 -8.90 -20.20 11.42
N ASP A 317 -9.98 -20.24 10.62
CA ASP A 317 -10.84 -21.42 10.52
C ASP A 317 -10.07 -22.65 10.01
N PRO A 318 -10.38 -23.88 10.48
CA PRO A 318 -9.70 -25.10 10.03
C PRO A 318 -9.70 -25.34 8.52
N VAL A 319 -10.68 -24.82 7.76
CA VAL A 319 -10.68 -24.85 6.29
C VAL A 319 -9.51 -24.03 5.74
N LEU A 320 -9.26 -22.83 6.28
CA LEU A 320 -8.12 -22.01 5.89
C LEU A 320 -6.80 -22.70 6.24
N LEU A 321 -6.69 -23.29 7.42
CA LEU A 321 -5.46 -23.98 7.83
C LEU A 321 -5.16 -25.20 6.95
N ARG A 322 -6.18 -25.97 6.53
CA ARG A 322 -6.00 -27.08 5.59
C ARG A 322 -5.54 -26.62 4.20
N GLU A 323 -6.06 -25.49 3.72
CA GLU A 323 -5.77 -25.00 2.38
C GLU A 323 -4.45 -24.20 2.31
N PHE A 324 -4.20 -23.39 3.33
CA PHE A 324 -3.08 -22.46 3.40
C PHE A 324 -1.92 -22.96 4.27
N GLY A 325 -2.07 -24.09 4.95
CA GLY A 325 -1.11 -24.58 5.93
C GLY A 325 -1.15 -23.75 7.22
N GLU A 326 -0.66 -24.33 8.31
CA GLU A 326 -0.53 -23.65 9.60
C GLU A 326 0.47 -22.48 9.47
N PRO A 327 0.17 -21.26 9.99
CA PRO A 327 1.10 -20.14 9.97
C PRO A 327 2.48 -20.48 10.55
N GLY A 328 2.54 -21.34 11.57
CA GLY A 328 3.79 -21.78 12.21
C GLY A 328 4.58 -22.86 11.47
N SER A 329 4.00 -23.47 10.42
CA SER A 329 4.66 -24.55 9.66
C SER A 329 5.72 -24.04 8.68
N TYR A 330 5.72 -22.75 8.39
CA TYR A 330 6.65 -22.12 7.46
C TYR A 330 7.96 -21.71 8.15
N THR A 331 9.09 -21.94 7.48
CA THR A 331 10.44 -21.77 8.06
C THR A 331 11.12 -20.43 7.71
N ASP A 332 10.35 -19.43 7.28
CA ASP A 332 10.88 -18.14 6.82
C ASP A 332 11.50 -17.29 7.96
N ASN A 333 12.20 -16.21 7.61
CA ASN A 333 12.93 -15.38 8.56
C ASN A 333 12.01 -14.69 9.58
N ARG A 334 12.51 -14.48 10.80
CA ARG A 334 11.75 -13.76 11.84
C ARG A 334 11.67 -12.27 11.52
N HIS A 335 10.47 -11.69 11.57
CA HIS A 335 10.27 -10.24 11.47
C HIS A 335 9.06 -9.77 12.28
N ALA A 336 9.03 -8.48 12.62
CA ALA A 336 8.01 -7.93 13.52
C ALA A 336 6.57 -8.00 12.97
N MET A 337 6.44 -8.09 11.66
CA MET A 337 5.16 -8.19 10.94
C MET A 337 4.73 -9.62 10.64
N SER A 338 5.53 -10.63 11.01
CA SER A 338 5.16 -12.02 10.79
C SER A 338 3.99 -12.38 11.68
N VAL A 339 3.12 -13.27 11.22
CA VAL A 339 1.99 -13.76 12.04
C VAL A 339 2.49 -14.72 13.11
N SER A 340 3.47 -15.56 12.77
CA SER A 340 3.91 -16.69 13.62
C SER A 340 5.36 -16.58 14.10
N ARG A 341 6.22 -15.82 13.39
CA ARG A 341 7.67 -15.79 13.63
C ARG A 341 8.18 -14.40 14.03
N ASN A 342 7.58 -13.78 15.03
CA ASN A 342 8.01 -12.47 15.53
C ASN A 342 9.23 -12.59 16.46
N ASN A 343 10.02 -11.52 16.56
CA ASN A 343 11.23 -11.50 17.39
C ASN A 343 10.92 -11.00 18.82
N ARG A 344 10.37 -11.87 19.67
CA ARG A 344 9.98 -11.51 21.05
C ARG A 344 11.14 -11.20 21.99
N SER A 345 12.37 -11.55 21.62
CA SER A 345 13.56 -11.29 22.45
C SER A 345 14.11 -9.87 22.32
N VAL A 346 13.49 -9.01 21.52
CA VAL A 346 13.94 -7.64 21.29
C VAL A 346 12.78 -6.67 21.57
N PRO A 347 13.00 -5.55 22.30
CA PRO A 347 11.98 -4.53 22.48
C PRO A 347 11.40 -4.05 21.14
N TYR A 348 10.07 -3.89 21.07
CA TYR A 348 9.36 -3.50 19.84
C TYR A 348 9.54 -4.51 18.70
N GLY A 349 9.76 -5.77 19.06
CA GLY A 349 9.82 -6.92 18.15
C GLY A 349 8.44 -7.40 17.71
N LEU A 350 7.37 -6.90 18.34
CA LEU A 350 5.98 -7.15 17.98
C LEU A 350 5.33 -5.88 17.42
N SER A 351 4.41 -6.03 16.45
CA SER A 351 3.64 -4.91 15.93
C SER A 351 2.78 -4.23 17.01
N VAL A 352 2.27 -4.96 18.01
CA VAL A 352 1.41 -4.41 19.09
C VAL A 352 2.16 -3.39 19.95
N GLU A 353 3.44 -3.66 20.22
CA GLU A 353 4.30 -2.77 20.98
C GLU A 353 4.54 -1.47 20.22
N ARG A 354 4.73 -1.57 18.90
CA ARG A 354 4.89 -0.42 18.01
C ARG A 354 3.58 0.36 17.87
N THR A 355 2.45 -0.32 17.72
CA THR A 355 1.11 0.27 17.67
C THR A 355 0.83 1.06 18.94
N ARG A 356 1.08 0.46 20.11
CA ARG A 356 0.88 1.10 21.41
C ARG A 356 1.75 2.35 21.56
N PHE A 357 3.05 2.22 21.27
CA PHE A 357 3.99 3.34 21.35
C PHE A 357 3.54 4.51 20.48
N LEU A 358 3.31 4.26 19.19
CA LEU A 358 2.90 5.31 18.26
C LEU A 358 1.55 5.90 18.66
N GLY A 359 0.54 5.08 18.98
CA GLY A 359 -0.78 5.57 19.37
C GLY A 359 -0.76 6.43 20.63
N LYS A 360 0.03 6.04 21.65
CA LYS A 360 0.22 6.83 22.87
C LYS A 360 0.84 8.18 22.56
N HIS A 361 1.93 8.22 21.79
CA HIS A 361 2.62 9.46 21.47
C HIS A 361 1.80 10.37 20.54
N LEU A 362 1.13 9.82 19.53
CA LEU A 362 0.24 10.56 18.61
C LEU A 362 -0.95 11.20 19.36
N ARG A 363 -1.45 10.57 20.42
CA ARG A 363 -2.51 11.11 21.28
C ARG A 363 -2.01 12.16 22.28
N THR A 364 -0.72 12.16 22.61
CA THR A 364 -0.14 12.95 23.70
C THR A 364 0.98 13.87 23.20
N THR A 365 2.24 13.47 23.33
CA THR A 365 3.42 14.30 23.06
C THR A 365 3.45 14.86 21.65
N TRP A 366 2.98 14.11 20.65
CA TRP A 366 3.00 14.51 19.24
C TRP A 366 1.66 15.04 18.73
N ALA A 367 0.61 15.07 19.58
CA ALA A 367 -0.69 15.59 19.22
C ALA A 367 -0.65 17.03 18.66
N PRO A 368 0.18 17.96 19.19
CA PRO A 368 0.29 19.31 18.63
C PRO A 368 0.81 19.39 17.19
N TRP A 369 1.41 18.31 16.67
CA TRP A 369 1.90 18.23 15.29
C TRP A 369 0.91 17.60 14.32
N LEU A 370 -0.27 17.20 14.81
CA LEU A 370 -1.37 16.68 13.99
C LEU A 370 -2.36 17.80 13.64
N THR A 371 -2.93 17.71 12.45
CA THR A 371 -4.14 18.48 12.10
C THR A 371 -5.36 17.90 12.83
N PRO A 372 -6.52 18.57 12.82
CA PRO A 372 -7.77 17.97 13.30
C PRO A 372 -8.06 16.60 12.67
N GLU A 373 -7.79 16.43 11.38
CA GLU A 373 -7.95 15.17 10.65
C GLU A 373 -6.95 14.10 11.13
N GLY A 374 -5.69 14.48 11.39
CA GLY A 374 -4.70 13.56 11.94
C GLY A 374 -5.06 13.06 13.35
N LEU A 375 -5.59 13.95 14.20
CA LEU A 375 -6.12 13.58 15.52
C LEU A 375 -7.33 12.67 15.39
N HIS A 376 -8.21 12.93 14.42
CA HIS A 376 -9.39 12.12 14.17
C HIS A 376 -9.02 10.70 13.72
N LEU A 377 -8.10 10.58 12.74
CA LEU A 377 -7.54 9.29 12.32
C LEU A 377 -6.98 8.51 13.50
N THR A 378 -6.19 9.18 14.34
CA THR A 378 -5.56 8.55 15.51
C THR A 378 -6.60 7.99 16.48
N ARG A 379 -7.62 8.79 16.83
CA ARG A 379 -8.69 8.37 17.75
C ARG A 379 -9.52 7.24 17.18
N TRP A 380 -9.89 7.32 15.90
CA TRP A 380 -10.67 6.29 15.23
C TRP A 380 -9.94 4.94 15.24
N LEU A 381 -8.65 4.92 14.88
CA LEU A 381 -7.84 3.69 14.94
C LEU A 381 -7.74 3.14 16.37
N GLN A 382 -7.58 4.01 17.38
CA GLN A 382 -7.55 3.57 18.78
C GLN A 382 -8.86 2.95 19.24
N GLN A 383 -10.00 3.51 18.79
CA GLN A 383 -11.32 2.98 19.10
C GLN A 383 -11.54 1.60 18.45
N CYS A 384 -11.23 1.46 17.16
CA CYS A 384 -11.35 0.18 16.47
C CYS A 384 -10.45 -0.91 17.08
N MET A 385 -9.26 -0.52 17.55
CA MET A 385 -8.26 -1.45 18.06
C MET A 385 -8.27 -1.64 19.58
N ALA A 386 -9.17 -0.97 20.32
CA ALA A 386 -9.29 -1.10 21.77
C ALA A 386 -9.44 -2.55 22.27
N PRO A 387 -10.11 -3.50 21.57
CA PRO A 387 -10.17 -4.89 22.00
C PRO A 387 -8.83 -5.64 21.92
N PHE A 388 -7.87 -5.14 21.15
CA PHE A 388 -6.62 -5.85 20.83
C PHE A 388 -5.37 -5.18 21.42
N VAL A 389 -5.48 -3.91 21.78
CA VAL A 389 -4.37 -3.08 22.25
C VAL A 389 -4.77 -2.42 23.56
N ASP A 390 -4.11 -2.83 24.64
CA ASP A 390 -4.11 -2.03 25.86
C ASP A 390 -3.29 -0.75 25.62
N TRP A 391 -3.96 0.40 25.66
CA TRP A 391 -3.35 1.70 25.36
C TRP A 391 -2.61 2.31 26.56
N ASP A 392 -2.83 1.78 27.76
CA ASP A 392 -2.32 2.34 29.02
C ASP A 392 -1.26 1.46 29.70
N ALA A 393 -1.04 0.23 29.18
CA ALA A 393 0.13 -0.61 29.47
C ALA A 393 1.47 0.07 29.08
#